data_AF-A0A7C3JRS5-F1
#
_entry.id   AF-A0A7C3JRS5-F1
#
_cell.length_a   1.000
_cell.length_b   1.000
_cell.length_c   1.000
_cell.angle_alpha   90.00
_cell.angle_beta   90.00
_cell.angle_gamma   90.00
#
_symmetry.space_group_name_H-M   'P 1'
#
loop_
_entity.id
_entity.type
_entity.pdbx_description
1 polymer ?
#
loop_
_entity_poly.entity_id
_entity_poly.type
_entity_poly.pdbx_seq_one_letter_code
_entity_poly.pdbx_strand_id
1 'polypeptide(L)' 'MRPGDLLKTIRPIRSQKTGLVLPREGTFVRAVENMGRQLILVNFGSAGDEYLFPDEVLPEPSRS' A
#
# COMPACT_ATOMS: atom_id res chain seq x y z
N MET A 1 2.90 5.31 -10.14
CA MET A 1 2.01 4.21 -9.72
C MET A 1 0.70 4.34 -10.50
N ARG A 2 0.17 3.23 -11.00
CA ARG A 2 -1.11 3.10 -11.69
C ARG A 2 -1.94 2.03 -10.99
N PRO A 3 -3.27 2.20 -10.85
CA PRO A 3 -4.11 1.18 -10.23
C PRO A 3 -3.84 -0.21 -10.83
N GLY A 4 -3.63 -1.20 -9.97
CA GLY A 4 -3.20 -2.54 -10.35
C GLY A 4 -1.69 -2.80 -10.24
N ASP A 5 -0.84 -1.77 -10.07
CA ASP A 5 0.60 -1.96 -9.84
C ASP A 5 0.83 -2.73 -8.52
N LEU A 6 1.75 -3.69 -8.54
CA LEU A 6 2.26 -4.35 -7.34
C LEU A 6 3.24 -3.44 -6.61
N LEU A 7 3.05 -3.35 -5.30
CA LEU A 7 3.83 -2.53 -4.39
C LEU A 7 4.42 -3.39 -3.28
N LYS A 8 5.62 -3.03 -2.84
CA LYS A 8 6.28 -3.64 -1.69
C LYS A 8 6.51 -2.64 -0.58
N THR A 9 6.08 -2.97 0.63
CA THR A 9 6.31 -2.14 1.82
C THR A 9 7.79 -2.15 2.22
N ILE A 10 8.36 -0.95 2.46
CA ILE A 10 9.77 -0.83 2.86
C ILE A 10 10.03 -1.39 4.25
N ARG A 11 9.02 -1.34 5.13
CA ARG A 11 9.07 -1.76 6.54
C ARG A 11 7.81 -2.57 6.89
N PRO A 12 7.82 -3.39 7.95
CA PRO A 12 6.60 -4.04 8.42
C PRO A 12 5.57 -2.97 8.80
N ILE A 13 4.35 -3.13 8.31
CA ILE A 13 3.23 -2.24 8.63
C ILE A 13 2.20 -3.05 9.40
N ARG A 14 1.68 -2.48 10.48
CA ARG A 14 0.60 -3.08 11.26
C ARG A 14 -0.71 -2.42 10.83
N SER A 15 -1.72 -3.22 10.50
CA SER A 15 -3.03 -2.68 10.16
C SER A 15 -3.61 -1.90 11.33
N GLN A 16 -4.18 -0.73 11.04
CA GLN A 16 -4.85 0.07 12.06
C GLN A 16 -6.20 -0.54 12.45
N LYS A 17 -6.80 -1.37 11.58
CA LYS A 17 -8.10 -2.00 11.82
C LYS A 17 -8.00 -3.27 12.66
N THR A 18 -7.05 -4.14 12.33
CA THR A 18 -6.96 -5.49 12.93
C THR A 18 -5.80 -5.64 13.90
N GLY A 19 -4.82 -4.72 13.88
CA GLY A 19 -3.60 -4.83 14.66
C GLY A 19 -2.65 -5.93 14.16
N LEU A 20 -2.94 -6.61 13.05
CA LEU A 20 -2.06 -7.63 12.47
C LEU A 20 -0.99 -6.99 11.58
N VAL A 21 0.15 -7.67 11.45
CA VAL A 21 1.20 -7.26 10.49
C VAL A 21 0.72 -7.61 9.08
N LEU A 22 0.70 -6.61 8.21
CA LEU A 22 0.29 -6.77 6.82
C LEU A 22 1.33 -7.57 6.02
N PRO A 23 0.90 -8.30 4.97
CA PRO A 23 1.79 -8.83 3.95
C PRO A 23 2.73 -7.76 3.41
N ARG A 24 3.92 -8.17 2.97
CA ARG A 24 4.91 -7.22 2.43
C ARG A 24 4.53 -6.66 1.07
N GLU A 25 3.72 -7.39 0.32
CA GLU A 25 3.25 -7.03 -1.02
C GLU A 25 1.77 -6.69 -0.99
N GLY A 26 1.39 -5.70 -1.80
CA GLY A 26 0.02 -5.28 -1.97
C GLY A 26 -0.20 -4.64 -3.34
N THR A 27 -1.47 -4.48 -3.72
CA THR A 27 -1.83 -3.88 -5.01
C THR A 27 -2.28 -2.44 -4.81
N PHE A 28 -1.71 -1.53 -5.58
CA PHE A 28 -2.15 -0.14 -5.58
C PHE A 28 -3.57 -0.03 -6.13
N VAL A 29 -4.48 0.58 -5.37
CA VAL A 29 -5.87 0.77 -5.77
C VAL A 29 -6.10 2.19 -6.29
N ARG A 30 -5.78 3.20 -5.47
CA ARG A 30 -5.97 4.62 -5.80
C ARG A 30 -5.17 5.53 -4.87
N ALA A 31 -4.92 6.75 -5.32
CA ALA A 31 -4.43 7.83 -4.46
C ALA A 31 -5.60 8.70 -3.98
N VAL A 32 -5.48 9.23 -2.77
CA VAL A 32 -6.39 10.22 -2.21
C VAL A 32 -5.58 11.37 -1.60
N GLU A 33 -6.13 12.57 -1.64
CA GLU A 33 -5.55 13.73 -0.96
C GLU A 33 -6.33 14.02 0.31
N ASN A 34 -5.62 14.16 1.42
CA ASN A 34 -6.21 14.43 2.73
C ASN A 34 -5.38 15.47 3.47
N MET A 35 -5.94 16.64 3.73
CA MET A 35 -5.28 17.76 4.43
C MET A 35 -3.89 18.12 3.84
N GLY A 36 -3.78 18.15 2.51
CA GLY A 36 -2.53 18.48 1.81
C GLY A 36 -1.48 17.35 1.85
N ARG A 37 -1.86 16.16 2.30
CA ARG A 37 -1.02 14.96 2.23
C ARG A 37 -1.60 13.97 1.24
N GLN A 38 -0.74 13.36 0.44
CA GLN A 38 -1.12 12.27 -0.43
C GLN A 38 -1.07 10.95 0.35
N LEU A 39 -2.15 10.19 0.30
CA LEU A 39 -2.22 8.81 0.76
C LEU A 39 -2.55 7.90 -0.41
N ILE A 40 -2.13 6.64 -0.31
CA ILE A 40 -2.47 5.60 -1.27
C ILE A 40 -3.24 4.49 -0.59
N LEU A 41 -4.30 4.02 -1.24
CA LEU A 41 -5.01 2.83 -0.83
C LEU A 41 -4.33 1.62 -1.45
N VAL A 42 -3.92 0.67 -0.60
CA VAL A 42 -3.27 -0.57 -0.99
C VAL A 42 -4.09 -1.75 -0.51
N ASN A 43 -4.39 -2.68 -1.41
CA ASN A 43 -5.07 -3.94 -1.11
C ASN A 43 -4.04 -5.03 -0.79
N PHE A 44 -4.13 -5.62 0.39
CA PHE A 44 -3.27 -6.72 0.85
C PHE A 44 -3.98 -8.08 0.80
N GLY A 45 -4.90 -8.27 -0.15
CA GLY A 45 -5.69 -9.49 -0.29
C GLY A 45 -6.57 -9.75 0.94
N SER A 46 -6.43 -10.94 1.54
CA SER A 46 -7.22 -11.35 2.71
C SER A 46 -6.93 -10.54 3.98
N ALA A 47 -5.79 -9.84 4.04
CA ALA A 47 -5.48 -8.92 5.14
C ALA A 47 -6.25 -7.59 5.05
N GLY A 48 -6.89 -7.33 3.91
CA GLY A 48 -7.73 -6.15 3.67
C GLY A 48 -6.98 -4.95 3.09
N ASP A 49 -7.65 -3.80 3.10
CA ASP A 49 -7.13 -2.55 2.54
C ASP A 49 -6.63 -1.59 3.62
N GLU A 50 -5.49 -0.95 3.36
CA GLU A 50 -4.86 0.02 4.24
C GLU A 50 -4.43 1.28 3.46
N TYR A 51 -4.55 2.45 4.11
CA TYR A 51 -4.00 3.69 3.58
C TYR A 51 -2.55 3.85 4.03
N LEU A 52 -1.63 3.99 3.08
CA LEU A 52 -0.21 4.19 3.34
C LEU A 52 0.27 5.51 2.75
N PHE A 53 1.42 5.99 3.23
CA PHE A 53 2.13 7.05 2.53
C PHE A 53 2.88 6.50 1.31
N PRO A 54 2.97 7.25 0.19
CA PRO A 54 3.69 6.81 -1.00
C PRO A 54 5.17 6.43 -0.77
N ASP A 55 5.83 7.03 0.22
CA ASP A 55 7.22 6.77 0.58
C ASP A 55 7.40 5.50 1.43
N GLU A 56 6.31 4.89 1.92
CA GLU A 56 6.34 3.62 2.65
C GLU A 56 6.35 2.39 1.73
N VAL A 57 6.27 2.61 0.42
CA VAL A 57 6.21 1.55 -0.59
C VAL A 57 7.22 1.77 -1.71
N LEU A 58 7.64 0.69 -2.33
CA LEU A 58 8.39 0.68 -3.57
C LEU A 58 7.52 0.03 -4.65
N PRO A 59 7.46 0.59 -5.87
CA PRO A 59 6.91 -0.13 -7.00
C PRO A 59 7.76 -1.38 -7.24
N GLU A 60 7.13 -2.53 -7.40
CA GLU A 60 7.87 -3.70 -7.83
C GLU A 60 8.35 -3.44 -9.28
N PRO A 61 9.64 -3.64 -9.59
CA PRO A 61 10.09 -3.51 -10.96
C PRO A 61 9.35 -4.56 -11.78
N SER A 62 8.54 -4.11 -12.73
CA SER A 62 7.95 -5.00 -13.73
C SER A 62 9.11 -5.75 -14.38
N ARG A 63 9.26 -7.05 -14.10
CA ARG A 63 10.17 -7.89 -14.86
C ARG A 63 9.61 -7.96 -16.28
N SER A 64 10.16 -7.09 -17.14
CA SER A 64 10.04 -7.16 -18.60
C SER A 64 10.71 -8.44 -19.10
#